data_AF-A0A089MDY5-F1
#
_entry.id   AF-A0A089MDY5-F1
#
_cell.length_a   1.000
_cell.length_b   1.000
_cell.length_c   1.000
_cell.angle_alpha   90.00
_cell.angle_beta   90.00
_cell.angle_gamma   90.00
#
_symmetry.space_group_name_H-M   'P 1'
#
loop_
_entity.id
_entity.type
_entity.pdbx_description
1 polymer ?
#
loop_
_entity_poly.entity_id
_entity_poly.type
_entity_poly.pdbx_seq_one_letter_code
_entity_poly.pdbx_strand_id
1 'polypeptide(L)' 'MKELRDVPYWLWAVIAAILLVQGTWLFHDARSRDKGRAAWFWGLWGMTGFPTPLIVYLLFVVRPERRRRTGQKR' A
#
# COMPACT_ATOMS: atom_id res chain seq x y z
N MET A 1 -3.03 16.29 32.39
CA MET A 1 -2.17 15.32 31.65
C MET A 1 -2.51 13.86 32.02
N LYS A 2 -3.78 13.44 31.93
CA LYS A 2 -4.23 12.05 32.21
C LYS A 2 -5.29 11.52 31.23
N GLU A 3 -5.66 12.28 30.20
CA GLU A 3 -6.79 11.91 29.31
C GLU A 3 -6.38 11.14 28.04
N LEU A 4 -5.08 10.93 27.80
CA LEU A 4 -4.59 10.25 26.59
C LEU A 4 -4.45 8.72 26.75
N ARG A 5 -4.92 8.13 27.87
CA ARG A 5 -4.57 6.76 28.25
C ARG A 5 -5.57 5.66 27.90
N ASP A 6 -6.78 6.00 27.47
CA ASP A 6 -7.77 4.99 27.08
C ASP A 6 -7.82 4.83 25.56
N VAL A 7 -6.65 4.59 24.95
CA VAL A 7 -6.65 4.11 23.56
C VAL A 7 -7.15 2.66 23.61
N PRO A 8 -8.32 2.35 23.01
CA PRO A 8 -8.90 1.04 23.18
C PRO A 8 -8.02 -0.02 22.53
N TYR A 9 -7.82 -1.17 23.20
CA TYR A 9 -7.03 -2.26 22.64
C TYR A 9 -7.59 -2.77 21.29
N TRP A 10 -8.90 -2.70 21.10
CA TRP A 10 -9.54 -3.01 19.82
C TRP A 10 -9.12 -2.06 18.70
N LEU A 11 -8.80 -0.80 19.01
CA LEU A 11 -8.35 0.17 18.01
C LEU A 11 -7.00 -0.25 17.42
N TRP A 12 -6.10 -0.76 18.27
CA TRP A 12 -4.83 -1.34 17.82
C TRP A 12 -5.03 -2.58 16.96
N ALA A 13 -5.99 -3.44 17.30
CA ALA A 13 -6.35 -4.59 16.48
C ALA A 13 -6.92 -4.17 15.11
N VAL A 14 -7.75 -3.12 15.06
CA VAL A 14 -8.29 -2.56 13.82
C VAL A 14 -7.18 -1.94 12.97
N ILE A 15 -6.26 -1.18 13.57
CA ILE A 15 -5.10 -0.62 12.86
C ILE A 15 -4.24 -1.73 12.26
N ALA A 16 -3.94 -2.77 13.05
CA ALA A 16 -3.18 -3.92 12.57
C ALA A 16 -3.90 -4.66 11.43
N ALA A 17 -5.22 -4.87 11.55
CA ALA A 17 -6.03 -5.48 10.50
C ALA A 17 -6.02 -4.63 9.22
N ILE A 18 -6.18 -3.30 9.33
CA ILE A 18 -6.12 -2.39 8.19
C ILE A 18 -4.73 -2.41 7.55
N LEU A 19 -3.65 -2.44 8.33
CA LEU A 19 -2.26 -2.56 7.83
C LEU A 19 -2.01 -3.90 7.11
N LEU A 20 -2.56 -5.00 7.64
CA LEU A 20 -2.46 -6.30 7.00
C LEU A 20 -3.27 -6.37 5.71
N VAL A 21 -4.52 -5.90 5.74
CA VAL A 21 -5.41 -5.88 4.58
C VAL A 21 -4.84 -4.98 3.49
N GLN A 22 -4.40 -3.76 3.82
CA GLN A 22 -3.83 -2.85 2.83
C GLN A 22 -2.51 -3.38 2.24
N GLY A 23 -1.63 -3.97 3.06
CA GLY A 23 -0.38 -4.57 2.57
C GLY A 23 -0.63 -5.78 1.67
N THR A 24 -1.58 -6.64 2.04
CA THR A 24 -1.97 -7.82 1.24
C THR A 24 -2.61 -7.40 -0.08
N TRP A 25 -3.49 -6.40 -0.06
CA TRP A 25 -4.13 -5.88 -1.26
C TRP A 25 -3.11 -5.23 -2.21
N LEU A 26 -2.15 -4.48 -1.66
CA LEU A 26 -1.08 -3.86 -2.44
C LEU A 26 -0.12 -4.91 -3.03
N PHE A 27 0.18 -5.98 -2.30
CA PHE A 27 0.93 -7.13 -2.79
C PHE A 27 0.21 -7.81 -3.97
N HIS A 28 -1.10 -8.04 -3.83
CA HIS A 28 -1.93 -8.64 -4.87
C HIS A 28 -2.02 -7.74 -6.12
N ASP A 29 -2.26 -6.43 -5.97
CA ASP A 29 -2.30 -5.48 -7.10
C ASP A 29 -0.95 -5.40 -7.82
N ALA A 30 0.15 -5.30 -7.07
CA ALA A 30 1.49 -5.27 -7.66
C ALA A 30 1.85 -6.60 -8.36
N ARG A 31 1.36 -7.73 -7.85
CA ARG A 31 1.51 -9.04 -8.50
C ARG A 31 0.68 -9.15 -9.77
N SER A 32 -0.55 -8.65 -9.77
CA SER A 32 -1.41 -8.59 -10.95
C SER A 32 -0.84 -7.70 -12.06
N ARG A 33 0.09 -6.78 -11.74
CA ARG A 33 0.78 -5.91 -12.70
C ARG A 33 2.12 -6.48 -13.19
N ASP A 34 2.40 -7.77 -12.98
CA ASP A 34 3.62 -8.47 -13.41
C ASP A 34 4.93 -7.90 -12.82
N LYS A 35 4.83 -7.16 -11.70
CA LYS A 35 6.00 -6.57 -11.03
C LYS A 35 6.63 -7.55 -10.04
N GLY A 36 6.73 -8.83 -10.41
CA GLY A 36 6.97 -9.97 -9.50
C GLY A 36 8.06 -9.77 -8.42
N ARG A 37 9.15 -9.04 -8.73
CA ARG A 37 10.21 -8.69 -7.77
C ARG A 37 9.90 -7.49 -6.87
N ALA A 38 9.18 -6.50 -7.40
CA ALA A 38 8.80 -5.31 -6.64
C ALA A 38 7.49 -5.50 -5.85
N ALA A 39 6.69 -6.53 -6.16
CA ALA A 39 5.43 -6.78 -5.48
C ALA A 39 5.60 -6.98 -3.97
N TRP A 40 6.62 -7.73 -3.56
CA TRP A 40 6.95 -7.92 -2.13
C TRP A 40 7.45 -6.63 -1.47
N PHE A 41 8.24 -5.82 -2.18
CA PHE A 41 8.66 -4.50 -1.71
C PHE A 41 7.47 -3.61 -1.42
N TRP A 42 6.47 -3.56 -2.32
CA TRP A 42 5.27 -2.75 -2.13
C TRP A 42 4.37 -3.29 -1.00
N GLY A 43 4.22 -4.60 -0.85
CA GLY A 43 3.48 -5.20 0.27
C GLY A 43 4.09 -4.82 1.64
N LEU A 44 5.41 -4.97 1.79
CA LEU A 44 6.12 -4.61 3.03
C LEU A 44 6.11 -3.10 3.27
N TRP A 45 6.30 -2.30 2.22
CA TRP A 45 6.26 -0.85 2.30
C TRP A 45 4.87 -0.32 2.67
N GLY A 46 3.79 -0.96 2.20
CA GLY A 46 2.41 -0.63 2.57
C GLY A 46 2.08 -0.84 4.05
N MET A 47 2.86 -1.64 4.77
CA MET A 47 2.68 -1.89 6.21
C MET A 47 3.40 -0.86 7.09
N THR A 48 4.22 0.02 6.51
CA THR A 48 5.00 1.02 7.28
C THR A 48 4.16 2.21 7.76
N GLY A 49 3.03 2.47 7.12
CA GLY A 49 2.12 3.54 7.52
C GLY A 49 1.07 3.81 6.46
N PHE A 50 0.00 4.50 6.84
CA PHE A 50 -1.02 5.00 5.93
C PHE A 50 -1.08 6.53 6.08
N PRO A 51 -1.18 7.35 5.02
CA PRO A 51 -1.39 7.04 3.60
C PRO A 51 -0.14 7.18 2.70
N THR A 52 1.02 7.55 3.26
CA THR A 52 2.25 7.87 2.51
C THR A 52 2.67 6.83 1.46
N PRO A 53 2.79 5.53 1.78
CA PRO A 53 3.18 4.53 0.79
C PRO A 53 2.15 4.36 -0.34
N LEU A 54 0.87 4.63 -0.07
CA LEU A 54 -0.19 4.62 -1.08
C LEU A 54 0.02 5.74 -2.12
N ILE A 55 0.36 6.94 -1.66
CA ILE A 55 0.63 8.11 -2.54
C ILE A 55 1.86 7.84 -3.40
N VAL A 56 2.94 7.34 -2.80
CA VAL A 56 4.17 7.00 -3.52
C VAL A 56 3.91 5.90 -4.55
N TYR A 57 3.11 4.89 -4.22
CA TYR A 57 2.70 3.85 -5.18
C TYR A 57 1.94 4.43 -6.38
N LEU A 58 0.95 5.29 -6.14
CA LEU A 58 0.17 5.90 -7.22
C LEU A 58 1.04 6.74 -8.16
N LEU A 59 2.00 7.51 -7.63
CA LEU A 59 2.87 8.37 -8.42
C LEU A 59 3.96 7.58 -9.17
N PHE A 60 4.64 6.64 -8.51
CA PHE A 60 5.79 5.95 -9.10
C PHE A 60 5.43 4.64 -9.80
N VAL A 61 4.31 4.00 -9.47
CA VAL A 61 3.89 2.73 -10.08
C VAL A 61 2.79 2.97 -11.10
N VAL A 62 1.70 3.65 -10.73
CA VAL A 62 0.50 3.72 -11.58
C VAL A 62 0.66 4.68 -12.76
N ARG A 63 1.25 5.86 -12.56
CA ARG A 63 1.48 6.82 -13.65
C ARG A 63 2.36 6.29 -14.79
N PRO A 64 3.56 5.73 -14.54
CA PRO A 64 4.40 5.23 -15.63
C PRO A 64 3.81 3.99 -16.32
N GLU A 65 3.08 3.14 -15.60
CA GLU A 65 2.37 1.99 -16.18
C GLU A 65 1.34 2.44 -17.22
N ARG A 66 0.52 3.44 -16.88
CA ARG A 66 -0.47 4.00 -17.81
C ARG A 66 0.20 4.60 -19.04
N ARG A 67 1.31 5.33 -18.88
CA ARG A 67 2.05 5.93 -20.01
C ARG A 67 2.62 4.87 -20.96
N ARG A 68 3.12 3.73 -20.46
CA ARG A 68 3.64 2.64 -21.31
C ARG A 68 2.52 1.99 -22.15
N ARG A 69 1.36 1.71 -21.55
CA ARG A 69 0.20 1.16 -22.29
C ARG A 69 -0.32 2.10 -23.38
N THR A 70 -0.28 3.42 -23.18
CA THR A 70 -0.72 4.39 -24.19
C THR A 70 0.33 4.63 -25.28
N GLY A 71 1.62 4.50 -24.97
CA GLY A 71 2.72 4.64 -25.93
C GLY A 71 2.88 3.47 -26.90
N GLN A 72 2.47 2.26 -26.52
CA GLN A 72 2.57 1.05 -27.37
C GLN A 72 1.49 0.96 -28.46
N LYS A 73 0.57 1.94 -28.52
CA LYS A 73 -0.45 2.06 -29.58
C LYS A 73 -0.09 3.03 -30.72
N ARG A 74 1.14 3.55 -30.75
CA ARG A 74 1.64 4.36 -31.87
C ARG A 74 2.66 3.60 -32.70
#